data_AF-A0A2V5Q7D5-F1
#
_entry.id   AF-A0A2V5Q7D5-F1
#
_cell.length_a   1.000
_cell.length_b   1.000
_cell.length_c   1.000
_cell.angle_alpha   90.00
_cell.angle_beta   90.00
_cell.angle_gamma   90.00
#
_symmetry.space_group_name_H-M   'P 1'
#
loop_
_entity.id
_entity.type
_entity.pdbx_description
1 polymer ?
#
loop_
_entity_poly.entity_id
_entity_poly.type
_entity_poly.pdbx_seq_one_letter_code
_entity_poly.pdbx_strand_id
1 'polypeptide(L)'
;MNTTTIVIFAGVLVVILIALGLILLLWRRRSQRLQEQFGPEYKHAVRKYGDAGKAEAELAAREKRVRKLEIRSLTQEEQSRFADVWRNTQARFVDEPSKAVSDADGLIKEVMQTRGYPVGDFDQRAADVSVDH
;
A
#
# COMPACT_ATOMS: atom_id res chain seq x y z
N MET A 1 -7.78 52.95 -16.31
CA MET A 1 -7.44 51.80 -15.44
C MET A 1 -6.44 52.30 -14.42
N ASN A 2 -6.82 52.40 -13.14
CA ASN A 2 -6.00 53.08 -12.14
C ASN A 2 -4.78 52.23 -11.79
N THR A 3 -3.59 52.83 -11.70
CA THR A 3 -2.33 52.15 -11.39
C THR A 3 -2.44 51.27 -10.13
N THR A 4 -3.15 51.76 -9.11
CA THR A 4 -3.45 51.01 -7.88
C THR A 4 -4.23 49.72 -8.14
N THR A 5 -5.22 49.75 -9.03
CA THR A 5 -6.00 48.58 -9.41
C THR A 5 -5.12 47.54 -10.13
N ILE A 6 -4.22 48.00 -11.02
CA ILE A 6 -3.27 47.12 -11.73
C ILE A 6 -2.31 46.45 -10.74
N VAL A 7 -1.77 47.19 -9.79
CA VAL A 7 -0.85 46.65 -8.76
C VAL A 7 -1.54 45.62 -7.88
N ILE A 8 -2.79 45.85 -7.48
CA ILE A 8 -3.57 44.88 -6.68
C ILE A 8 -3.81 43.59 -7.49
N PHE A 9 -4.28 43.69 -8.73
CA PHE A 9 -4.50 42.50 -9.57
C PHE A 9 -3.21 41.73 -9.84
N ALA A 10 -2.10 42.44 -10.10
CA ALA A 10 -0.79 41.81 -10.26
C ALA A 10 -0.36 41.07 -8.99
N GLY A 11 -0.53 41.67 -7.81
CA GLY A 11 -0.24 41.03 -6.53
C GLY A 11 -1.08 39.77 -6.27
N VAL A 12 -2.39 39.85 -6.50
CA VAL A 12 -3.30 38.69 -6.37
C VAL A 12 -2.92 37.56 -7.33
N LEU A 13 -2.60 37.90 -8.59
CA LEU A 13 -2.17 36.91 -9.57
C LEU A 13 -0.88 36.19 -9.14
N VAL A 14 0.10 36.93 -8.62
CA VAL A 14 1.34 36.34 -8.10
C VAL A 14 1.06 35.37 -6.95
N VAL A 15 0.19 35.74 -6.01
CA VAL A 15 -0.18 34.86 -4.89
C VAL A 15 -0.86 33.58 -5.38
N ILE A 16 -1.76 33.67 -6.36
CA ILE A 16 -2.44 32.51 -6.95
C ILE A 16 -1.43 31.58 -7.64
N LEU A 17 -0.49 32.14 -8.41
CA LEU A 17 0.53 31.35 -9.09
C LEU A 17 1.46 30.63 -8.10
N ILE A 18 1.86 31.31 -7.01
CA ILE A 18 2.64 30.69 -5.94
C ILE A 18 1.86 29.55 -5.28
N ALA A 19 0.58 29.78 -4.94
CA ALA A 19 -0.27 28.76 -4.32
C ALA A 19 -0.42 27.52 -5.23
N LEU A 20 -0.68 27.71 -6.52
CA LEU A 20 -0.74 26.63 -7.51
C LEU A 20 0.59 25.87 -7.61
N GLY A 21 1.71 26.59 -7.66
CA GLY A 21 3.04 25.98 -7.68
C GLY A 21 3.30 25.09 -6.46
N LEU A 22 2.93 25.56 -5.27
CA LEU A 22 3.06 24.79 -4.02
C LEU A 22 2.17 23.54 -4.03
N ILE A 23 0.90 23.66 -4.46
CA ILE A 23 -0.03 22.52 -4.55
C ILE A 23 0.50 21.45 -5.49
N LEU A 24 0.97 21.83 -6.68
CA LEU A 24 1.53 20.89 -7.66
C LEU A 24 2.77 20.18 -7.13
N LEU A 25 3.64 20.91 -6.42
CA LEU A 25 4.84 20.35 -5.84
C LEU A 25 4.52 19.33 -4.73
N LEU A 26 3.55 19.64 -3.87
CA LEU A 26 3.09 18.71 -2.83
C LEU A 26 2.45 17.45 -3.44
N TRP A 27 1.64 17.62 -4.48
CA TRP A 27 0.98 16.48 -5.13
C TRP A 27 1.99 15.55 -5.80
N ARG A 28 2.98 16.13 -6.50
CA ARG A 28 4.07 15.38 -7.12
C ARG A 28 4.92 14.61 -6.11
N ARG A 29 5.25 15.22 -4.98
CA ARG A 29 5.98 14.55 -3.89
C ARG A 29 5.20 13.39 -3.28
N ARG A 30 3.89 13.57 -3.07
CA ARG A 30 3.02 12.51 -2.55
C ARG A 30 2.94 11.33 -3.51
N SER A 31 2.75 11.62 -4.80
CA SER A 31 2.73 10.61 -5.86
C SER A 31 4.05 9.82 -5.92
N GLN A 32 5.18 10.53 -5.90
CA GLN A 32 6.51 9.91 -5.87
C GLN A 32 6.70 9.01 -4.65
N ARG A 33 6.34 9.47 -3.44
CA ARG A 33 6.43 8.66 -2.23
C ARG A 33 5.59 7.37 -2.34
N LEU A 34 4.35 7.46 -2.82
CA LEU A 34 3.50 6.28 -3.01
C LEU A 34 4.08 5.33 -4.06
N GLN A 35 4.64 5.87 -5.14
CA GLN A 35 5.29 5.07 -6.17
C GLN A 35 6.58 4.39 -5.67
N GLU A 36 7.37 5.07 -4.85
CA GLU A 36 8.58 4.51 -4.22
C GLU A 36 8.24 3.43 -3.19
N GLN A 37 7.21 3.66 -2.35
CA GLN A 37 6.79 2.73 -1.31
C GLN A 37 6.11 1.48 -1.87
N PHE A 38 5.16 1.61 -2.80
CA PHE A 38 4.41 0.47 -3.34
C PHE A 38 5.03 -0.14 -4.61
N GLY A 39 5.98 0.56 -5.24
CA GLY A 39 6.73 0.06 -6.39
C GLY A 39 5.84 -0.52 -7.52
N PRO A 40 5.94 -1.83 -7.83
CA PRO A 40 5.09 -2.48 -8.83
C PRO A 40 3.59 -2.45 -8.51
N GLU A 41 3.20 -2.49 -7.23
CA GLU A 41 1.79 -2.46 -6.81
C GLU A 41 1.16 -1.10 -7.13
N TYR A 42 1.93 -0.01 -7.16
CA TYR A 42 1.45 1.27 -7.66
C TYR A 42 0.96 1.16 -9.11
N LYS A 43 1.76 0.56 -9.99
CA LYS A 43 1.41 0.38 -11.41
C LYS A 43 0.20 -0.55 -11.55
N HIS A 44 0.10 -1.57 -10.71
CA HIS A 44 -1.04 -2.47 -10.68
C HIS A 44 -2.32 -1.74 -10.24
N ALA A 45 -2.26 -0.92 -9.18
CA ALA A 45 -3.38 -0.12 -8.71
C ALA A 45 -3.85 0.89 -9.77
N VAL A 46 -2.93 1.59 -10.44
CA VAL A 46 -3.29 2.52 -11.54
C VAL A 46 -4.01 1.79 -12.67
N ARG A 47 -3.53 0.59 -13.06
CA ARG A 47 -4.23 -0.24 -14.06
C ARG A 47 -5.60 -0.69 -13.58
N LYS A 48 -5.73 -1.09 -12.31
CA LYS A 48 -6.99 -1.57 -11.72
C LYS A 48 -8.05 -0.46 -11.65
N TYR A 49 -7.65 0.75 -11.26
CA TYR A 49 -8.58 1.87 -11.05
C TYR A 49 -8.75 2.78 -12.28
N GLY A 50 -7.86 2.67 -13.26
CA GLY A 50 -7.89 3.45 -14.51
C GLY A 50 -7.55 4.94 -14.34
N ASP A 51 -7.27 5.38 -13.11
CA ASP A 51 -6.95 6.77 -12.77
C ASP A 51 -5.89 6.80 -11.66
N ALA A 52 -4.89 7.66 -11.84
CA ALA A 52 -3.78 7.79 -10.88
C ALA A 52 -4.26 8.36 -9.54
N GLY A 53 -5.17 9.34 -9.56
CA GLY A 53 -5.71 9.94 -8.34
C GLY A 53 -6.49 8.95 -7.49
N LYS A 54 -7.34 8.12 -8.11
CA LYS A 54 -8.08 7.04 -7.43
C LYS A 54 -7.15 5.97 -6.87
N ALA A 55 -6.13 5.57 -7.64
CA ALA A 55 -5.14 4.59 -7.18
C ALA A 55 -4.37 5.13 -5.96
N GLU A 56 -3.86 6.36 -6.02
CA GLU A 56 -3.17 7.01 -4.91
C GLU A 56 -4.04 7.16 -3.67
N ALA A 57 -5.33 7.49 -3.84
CA ALA A 57 -6.27 7.58 -2.74
C ALA A 57 -6.46 6.23 -2.03
N GLU A 58 -6.62 5.14 -2.80
CA GLU A 58 -6.73 3.79 -2.24
C GLU A 58 -5.44 3.35 -1.54
N LEU A 59 -4.26 3.55 -2.17
CA LEU A 59 -2.98 3.18 -1.57
C LEU A 59 -2.71 3.95 -0.27
N ALA A 60 -3.04 5.25 -0.24
CA ALA A 60 -2.97 6.05 0.99
C ALA A 60 -3.97 5.56 2.05
N ALA A 61 -5.16 5.11 1.65
CA ALA A 61 -6.14 4.54 2.57
C ALA A 61 -5.63 3.21 3.17
N ARG A 62 -5.00 2.33 2.37
CA ARG A 62 -4.33 1.11 2.85
C ARG A 62 -3.26 1.42 3.89
N GLU A 63 -2.34 2.34 3.56
CA GLU A 63 -1.27 2.76 4.48
C GLU A 63 -1.85 3.33 5.79
N LYS A 64 -2.96 4.07 5.72
CA LYS A 64 -3.65 4.59 6.92
C LYS A 64 -4.32 3.49 7.74
N ARG A 65 -4.84 2.42 7.12
CA ARG A 65 -5.39 1.25 7.84
C ARG A 65 -4.27 0.47 8.53
N VAL A 66 -3.23 0.11 7.78
CA VAL A 66 -2.09 -0.68 8.27
C VAL A 66 -1.37 0.02 9.42
N ARG A 67 -1.17 1.35 9.37
CA ARG A 67 -0.59 2.13 10.48
C ARG A 67 -1.37 2.07 11.80
N LYS A 68 -2.64 1.68 11.77
CA LYS A 68 -3.46 1.50 12.98
C LYS A 68 -3.37 0.08 13.54
N LEU A 69 -2.77 -0.85 12.79
CA LEU A 69 -2.58 -2.22 13.22
C LEU A 69 -1.29 -2.31 14.05
N GLU A 70 -1.34 -3.08 15.12
CA GLU A 70 -0.15 -3.41 15.92
C GLU A 70 0.57 -4.60 15.26
N ILE A 71 1.19 -4.34 14.11
CA ILE A 71 1.93 -5.38 13.38
C ILE A 71 3.28 -5.59 14.05
N ARG A 72 3.55 -6.83 14.47
CA ARG A 72 4.83 -7.22 15.07
C ARG A 72 5.66 -8.09 14.12
N SER A 73 6.96 -8.12 14.39
CA SER A 73 7.85 -9.12 13.84
C SER A 73 7.61 -10.48 14.50
N LEU A 74 7.89 -11.55 13.76
CA LEU A 74 7.88 -12.91 14.28
C LEU A 74 9.14 -13.17 15.12
N THR A 75 9.02 -13.93 16.21
CA THR A 75 10.20 -14.41 16.95
C THR A 75 10.99 -15.41 16.10
N GLN A 76 12.23 -15.72 16.49
CA GLN A 76 13.05 -16.69 15.75
C GLN A 76 12.40 -18.08 15.73
N GLU A 77 11.78 -18.48 16.84
CA GLU A 77 11.09 -19.76 17.00
C GLU A 77 9.85 -19.82 16.09
N GLU A 78 9.07 -18.74 16.04
CA GLU A 78 7.92 -18.64 15.15
C GLU A 78 8.34 -18.71 13.67
N GLN A 79 9.40 -17.98 13.29
CA GLN A 79 9.95 -18.02 11.93
C GLN A 79 10.39 -19.44 11.55
N SER A 80 11.13 -20.13 12.44
CA SER A 80 11.57 -21.50 12.20
C SER A 80 10.39 -22.44 12.02
N ARG A 81 9.39 -22.37 12.93
CA ARG A 81 8.19 -23.20 12.86
C ARG A 81 7.44 -23.00 11.56
N PHE A 82 7.19 -21.75 11.17
CA PHE A 82 6.49 -21.46 9.92
C PHE A 82 7.27 -21.90 8.68
N ALA A 83 8.61 -21.76 8.69
CA ALA A 83 9.46 -22.24 7.61
C ALA A 83 9.43 -23.78 7.48
N ASP A 84 9.37 -24.50 8.59
CA ASP A 84 9.23 -25.97 8.59
C ASP A 84 7.89 -26.41 8.00
N VAL A 85 6.78 -25.80 8.43
CA VAL A 85 5.44 -26.10 7.90
C VAL A 85 5.35 -25.74 6.42
N TRP A 86 5.95 -24.63 5.99
CA TRP A 86 6.01 -24.23 4.59
C TRP A 86 6.74 -25.28 3.74
N ARG A 87 7.93 -25.73 4.16
CA ARG A 87 8.69 -26.76 3.44
C ARG A 87 7.91 -28.06 3.27
N ASN A 88 7.25 -28.52 4.34
CA ASN A 88 6.43 -29.73 4.29
C ASN A 88 5.21 -29.56 3.37
N THR A 89 4.65 -28.36 3.29
CA THR A 89 3.55 -28.04 2.38
C THR A 89 3.99 -28.02 0.93
N GLN A 90 5.13 -27.40 0.63
CA GLN A 90 5.71 -27.40 -0.72
C GLN A 90 6.06 -28.81 -1.20
N ALA A 91 6.64 -29.67 -0.35
CA ALA A 91 6.98 -31.04 -0.71
C ALA A 91 5.75 -31.85 -1.14
N ARG A 92 4.61 -31.64 -0.48
CA ARG A 92 3.34 -32.32 -0.80
C ARG A 92 2.66 -31.77 -2.05
N PHE A 93 3.09 -30.64 -2.61
CA PHE A 93 2.46 -30.07 -3.80
C PHE A 93 2.61 -30.97 -5.03
N VAL A 94 3.70 -31.75 -5.10
CA VAL A 94 3.95 -32.66 -6.22
C VAL A 94 2.91 -33.78 -6.26
N ASP A 95 2.59 -34.35 -5.09
CA ASP A 95 1.70 -35.52 -4.99
C ASP A 95 0.23 -35.12 -4.73
N GLU A 96 0.00 -34.07 -3.94
CA GLU A 96 -1.32 -33.59 -3.48
C GLU A 96 -1.49 -32.07 -3.71
N PRO A 97 -1.48 -31.58 -4.97
CA PRO A 97 -1.43 -30.14 -5.27
C PRO A 97 -2.61 -29.35 -4.69
N SER A 98 -3.85 -29.84 -4.82
CA SER A 98 -5.04 -29.14 -4.31
C SER A 98 -5.00 -28.97 -2.79
N LYS A 99 -4.53 -30.00 -2.07
CA LYS A 99 -4.41 -29.96 -0.61
C LYS A 99 -3.27 -29.06 -0.16
N ALA A 100 -2.12 -29.14 -0.84
CA ALA A 100 -0.98 -28.29 -0.56
C ALA A 100 -1.32 -26.80 -0.72
N VAL A 101 -2.12 -26.43 -1.73
CA VAL A 101 -2.60 -25.05 -1.90
C VAL A 101 -3.54 -24.62 -0.76
N SER A 102 -4.47 -25.49 -0.35
CA SER A 102 -5.35 -25.22 0.79
C SER A 102 -4.57 -25.05 2.09
N ASP A 103 -3.58 -25.91 2.34
CA ASP A 103 -2.71 -25.85 3.51
C ASP A 103 -1.86 -24.58 3.49
N ALA A 104 -1.38 -24.15 2.32
CA ALA A 104 -0.66 -22.90 2.14
C ALA A 104 -1.52 -21.66 2.45
N ASP A 105 -2.78 -21.60 2.00
CA ASP A 105 -3.68 -20.49 2.37
C ASP A 105 -3.95 -20.47 3.88
N GLY A 106 -4.10 -21.64 4.51
CA GLY A 106 -4.20 -21.77 5.97
C GLY A 106 -2.97 -21.23 6.69
N LEU A 107 -1.78 -21.63 6.25
CA LEU A 107 -0.51 -21.19 6.82
C LEU A 107 -0.30 -19.67 6.68
N ILE A 108 -0.67 -19.09 5.53
CA ILE A 108 -0.61 -17.64 5.33
C ILE A 108 -1.51 -16.91 6.33
N LYS A 109 -2.75 -17.40 6.55
CA LYS A 109 -3.67 -16.82 7.55
C LYS A 109 -3.06 -16.87 8.96
N GLU A 110 -2.45 -18.00 9.32
CA GLU A 110 -1.82 -18.17 10.64
C GLU A 110 -0.65 -17.20 10.84
N VAL A 111 0.21 -17.05 9.84
CA VAL A 111 1.32 -16.08 9.86
C VAL A 111 0.79 -14.65 10.01
N MET A 112 -0.21 -14.29 9.20
CA MET A 112 -0.84 -12.97 9.24
C MET A 112 -1.43 -12.66 10.62
N GLN A 113 -2.21 -13.58 11.17
CA GLN A 113 -2.82 -13.44 12.50
C GLN A 113 -1.75 -13.32 13.58
N THR A 114 -0.70 -14.13 13.52
CA THR A 114 0.42 -14.11 14.47
C THR A 114 1.13 -12.75 14.47
N ARG A 115 1.29 -12.15 13.30
CA ARG A 115 1.86 -10.81 13.15
C ARG A 115 0.91 -9.67 13.52
N GLY A 116 -0.37 -9.92 13.76
CA GLY A 116 -1.36 -8.91 14.14
C GLY A 116 -2.18 -8.34 12.97
N TYR A 117 -2.14 -8.98 11.79
CA TYR A 117 -3.01 -8.60 10.67
C TYR A 117 -4.44 -9.14 10.88
N PRO A 118 -5.49 -8.37 10.52
CA PRO A 118 -6.84 -8.88 10.48
C PRO A 118 -6.96 -9.94 9.37
N VAL A 119 -7.44 -11.13 9.72
CA VAL A 119 -7.71 -12.21 8.77
C VAL A 119 -9.14 -12.06 8.22
N GLY A 120 -9.31 -11.11 7.30
CA GLY A 120 -10.54 -10.90 6.53
C GLY A 120 -10.59 -11.70 5.22
N ASP A 121 -11.33 -11.21 4.23
CA ASP A 121 -11.30 -11.77 2.87
C ASP A 121 -9.89 -11.65 2.24
N PHE A 122 -9.68 -12.38 1.14
CA PHE A 122 -8.39 -12.43 0.46
C PHE A 122 -7.94 -11.04 -0.04
N ASP A 123 -8.84 -10.25 -0.58
CA ASP A 123 -8.52 -8.94 -1.17
C ASP A 123 -8.03 -7.95 -0.11
N GLN A 124 -8.66 -7.95 1.06
CA GLN A 124 -8.26 -7.13 2.20
C GLN A 124 -6.89 -7.57 2.73
N ARG A 125 -6.66 -8.88 2.87
CA ARG A 125 -5.38 -9.44 3.32
C ARG A 125 -4.23 -9.06 2.38
N ALA A 126 -4.44 -9.22 1.08
CA ALA A 126 -3.45 -8.85 0.06
C ALA A 126 -3.17 -7.35 0.06
N ALA A 127 -4.20 -6.52 0.21
CA ALA A 127 -4.06 -5.07 0.29
C ALA A 127 -3.24 -4.63 1.51
N ASP A 128 -3.42 -5.25 2.67
CA ASP A 128 -2.72 -4.87 3.89
C ASP A 128 -1.24 -5.28 3.89
N VAL A 129 -0.89 -6.46 3.34
CA VAL A 129 0.51 -6.91 3.20
C VAL A 129 1.29 -6.05 2.21
N SER A 130 0.64 -5.51 1.18
CA SER A 130 1.29 -4.71 0.12
C SER A 130 1.90 -3.38 0.60
N VAL A 131 1.65 -2.95 1.84
CA VAL A 131 2.15 -1.68 2.39
C VAL A 131 3.62 -1.74 2.81
N ASP A 132 4.09 -2.94 3.21
CA ASP A 132 5.41 -3.17 3.80
C ASP A 132 6.34 -4.01 2.89
N HIS A 133 6.15 -4.00 1.56
CA HIS A 133 6.91 -4.81 0.60
C HIS A 133 7.49 -4.01 -0.57
#